data_AF-A0A402CW26-F1
#
_entry.id   AF-A0A402CW26-F1
#
_cell.length_a   1.000
_cell.length_b   1.000
_cell.length_c   1.000
_cell.angle_alpha   90.00
_cell.angle_beta   90.00
_cell.angle_gamma   90.00
#
_symmetry.space_group_name_H-M   'P 1'
#
loop_
_entity.id
_entity.type
_entity.pdbx_description
1 polymer ?
#
loop_
_entity_poly.entity_id
_entity_poly.type
_entity_poly.pdbx_seq_one_letter_code
_entity_poly.pdbx_strand_id
1 'polypeptide(L)'
;MTTIDPEAASNSDGPLMHAAGVFEHLRLPHFTHDHPPVKNANTEHENALSPLDKLAIKITDKVGSMGFFMVIFTWTVLWTGYNILASEVSSLHWKAFDPFPAFVAYLLISNVIQILLMPLIMVGQNIQGRHSETRAELDFEINQKAEKEVMAVLRHLEHNTDLILQLMKHLECRVSDEEMRAIKAEIGLADRLASLDPKTDGGENI
;
A
#
# COMPACT_ATOMS: atom_id res chain seq x y z
N MET A 1 -53.17 65.48 10.35
CA MET A 1 -52.21 64.87 11.29
C MET A 1 -52.73 63.46 11.54
N THR A 2 -52.39 62.55 10.64
CA THR A 2 -53.00 61.22 10.54
C THR A 2 -52.13 60.25 11.31
N THR A 3 -52.74 59.63 12.32
CA THR A 3 -52.17 58.63 13.23
C THR A 3 -51.74 57.39 12.45
N ILE A 4 -50.47 57.00 12.57
CA ILE A 4 -49.98 55.71 12.08
C ILE A 4 -49.89 54.80 13.31
N ASP A 5 -50.69 53.73 13.28
CA ASP A 5 -50.81 52.71 14.32
C ASP A 5 -49.45 52.06 14.66
N PRO A 6 -49.18 51.76 15.94
CA PRO A 6 -47.94 51.11 16.39
C PRO A 6 -47.90 49.59 16.11
N GLU A 7 -48.92 49.03 15.42
CA GLU A 7 -49.09 47.59 15.21
C GLU A 7 -48.32 47.03 13.98
N ALA A 8 -47.64 47.90 13.22
CA ALA A 8 -46.92 47.49 12.00
C ALA A 8 -45.47 47.04 12.22
N ALA A 9 -44.93 47.11 13.45
CA ALA A 9 -43.53 46.79 13.75
C ALA A 9 -43.30 45.38 14.35
N SER A 10 -44.33 44.52 14.38
CA SER A 10 -44.26 43.17 14.96
C SER A 10 -44.22 42.04 13.92
N ASN A 11 -43.91 42.32 12.66
CA ASN A 11 -44.01 41.31 11.58
C ASN A 11 -42.78 41.21 10.68
N SER A 12 -41.59 41.62 11.15
CA SER A 12 -40.34 41.44 10.40
C SER A 12 -39.66 40.08 10.59
N ASP A 13 -40.31 39.12 11.25
CA ASP A 13 -39.76 37.78 11.53
C ASP A 13 -39.94 36.79 10.36
N GLY A 14 -40.68 37.18 9.31
CA GLY A 14 -41.14 36.28 8.24
C GLY A 14 -40.07 35.72 7.28
N PRO A 15 -39.03 36.47 6.84
CA PRO A 15 -38.11 35.95 5.82
C PRO A 15 -36.82 35.31 6.39
N LEU A 16 -36.33 35.78 7.53
CA LEU A 16 -35.00 35.44 8.04
C LEU A 16 -35.00 34.12 8.81
N MET A 17 -36.10 33.80 9.51
CA MET A 17 -36.29 32.51 10.19
C MET A 17 -36.46 31.35 9.19
N HIS A 18 -37.07 31.63 8.03
CA HIS A 18 -37.29 30.62 6.99
C HIS A 18 -35.99 30.26 6.26
N ALA A 19 -35.11 31.23 6.03
CA ALA A 19 -33.78 30.99 5.48
C ALA A 19 -32.90 30.20 6.46
N ALA A 20 -32.89 30.54 7.75
CA ALA A 20 -32.08 29.84 8.76
C ALA A 20 -32.42 28.34 8.86
N GLY A 21 -33.71 27.97 8.82
CA GLY A 21 -34.14 26.57 8.85
C GLY A 21 -33.74 25.78 7.60
N VAL A 22 -33.72 26.43 6.42
CA VAL A 22 -33.25 25.81 5.17
C VAL A 22 -31.75 25.54 5.21
N PHE A 23 -30.96 26.50 5.73
CA PHE A 23 -29.50 26.33 5.86
C PHE A 23 -29.11 25.33 6.95
N GLU A 24 -29.92 25.15 7.99
CA GLU A 24 -29.68 24.15 9.03
C GLU A 24 -29.84 22.72 8.51
N HIS A 25 -30.75 22.49 7.56
CA HIS A 25 -30.88 21.22 6.84
C HIS A 25 -29.80 21.02 5.76
N LEU A 26 -29.12 22.08 5.33
CA LEU A 26 -27.97 22.04 4.41
C LEU A 26 -26.62 21.90 5.13
N ARG A 27 -26.61 21.75 6.46
CA ARG A 27 -25.37 21.55 7.22
C ARG A 27 -24.81 20.17 6.85
N LEU A 28 -23.87 20.18 5.90
CA LEU A 28 -23.17 18.98 5.41
C LEU A 28 -22.68 18.18 6.63
N PRO A 29 -22.95 16.86 6.69
CA PRO A 29 -22.41 16.04 7.75
C PRO A 29 -20.90 16.19 7.72
N HIS A 30 -20.34 16.74 8.80
CA HIS A 30 -18.90 16.88 8.94
C HIS A 30 -18.33 15.47 9.13
N PHE A 31 -17.86 14.88 8.03
CA PHE A 31 -17.12 13.62 8.09
C PHE A 31 -15.84 13.87 8.87
N THR A 32 -15.88 13.54 10.15
CA THR A 32 -14.71 13.53 11.00
C THR A 32 -13.96 12.25 10.67
N HIS A 33 -12.75 12.37 10.12
CA HIS A 33 -11.86 11.24 9.88
C HIS A 33 -11.37 10.68 11.21
N ASP A 34 -12.21 9.89 11.89
CA ASP A 34 -11.85 9.20 13.13
C ASP A 34 -11.18 7.87 12.77
N HIS A 35 -9.90 7.95 12.44
CA HIS A 35 -9.04 6.79 12.32
C HIS A 35 -7.88 6.95 13.30
N PRO A 36 -7.51 5.88 14.02
CA PRO A 36 -6.33 5.91 14.88
C PRO A 36 -5.09 6.34 14.07
N PRO A 37 -4.16 7.08 14.69
CA PRO A 37 -2.97 7.57 14.01
C PRO A 37 -2.26 6.40 13.31
N VAL A 38 -1.84 6.64 12.06
CA VAL A 38 -1.16 5.65 11.22
C VAL A 38 0.08 5.15 11.96
N LYS A 39 -0.06 4.04 12.68
CA LYS A 39 1.06 3.39 13.34
C LYS A 39 1.91 2.76 12.25
N ASN A 40 3.17 3.14 12.21
CA ASN A 40 4.09 2.61 11.23
C ASN A 40 4.31 1.11 11.52
N ALA A 41 3.73 0.24 10.69
CA ALA A 41 3.82 -1.21 10.85
C ALA A 41 5.28 -1.71 10.96
N ASN A 42 6.24 -1.02 10.33
CA ASN A 42 7.67 -1.33 10.48
C ASN A 42 8.14 -1.21 11.93
N THR A 43 7.65 -0.21 12.67
CA THR A 43 8.14 0.09 14.04
C THR A 43 7.66 -0.92 15.07
N GLU A 44 6.42 -1.43 14.93
CA GLU A 44 5.90 -2.51 15.78
C GLU A 44 6.60 -3.85 15.44
N HIS A 45 6.89 -4.10 14.16
CA HIS A 45 7.56 -5.33 13.72
C HIS A 45 9.05 -5.38 14.14
N GLU A 46 9.78 -4.25 14.08
CA GLU A 46 11.15 -4.17 14.58
C GLU A 46 11.26 -4.41 16.08
N ASN A 47 10.22 -4.07 16.85
CA ASN A 47 10.17 -4.27 18.30
C ASN A 47 9.84 -5.72 18.69
N ALA A 48 9.14 -6.46 17.83
CA ALA A 48 8.79 -7.86 18.05
C ALA A 48 9.93 -8.85 17.73
N LEU A 49 10.95 -8.42 17.00
CA LEU A 49 12.06 -9.28 16.58
C LEU A 49 13.08 -9.52 17.70
N SER A 50 13.40 -10.79 17.95
CA SER A 50 14.48 -11.17 18.85
C SER A 50 15.83 -10.60 18.36
N PRO A 51 16.78 -10.28 19.25
CA PRO A 51 18.13 -9.89 18.85
C PRO A 51 18.80 -10.90 17.90
N LEU A 52 18.49 -12.20 18.06
CA LEU A 52 19.02 -13.26 17.22
C LEU A 52 18.41 -13.24 15.80
N ASP A 53 17.13 -12.92 15.69
CA ASP A 53 16.42 -12.76 14.41
C ASP A 53 16.98 -11.56 13.64
N LYS A 54 17.27 -10.45 14.34
CA LYS A 54 17.90 -9.27 13.74
C LYS A 54 19.29 -9.59 13.20
N LEU A 55 20.07 -10.41 13.93
CA LEU A 55 21.37 -10.88 13.45
C LEU A 55 21.22 -11.79 12.22
N ALA A 56 20.29 -12.76 12.25
CA ALA A 56 20.03 -13.65 11.13
C ALA A 56 19.63 -12.85 9.86
N ILE A 57 18.69 -11.91 9.98
CA ILE A 57 18.28 -11.01 8.88
C ILE A 57 19.49 -10.26 8.32
N LYS A 58 20.32 -9.66 9.19
CA LYS A 58 21.48 -8.87 8.76
C LYS A 58 22.53 -9.71 8.06
N ILE A 59 22.75 -10.94 8.52
CA ILE A 59 23.65 -11.90 7.88
C ILE A 59 23.09 -12.33 6.53
N THR A 60 21.80 -12.67 6.46
CA THR A 60 21.12 -13.06 5.22
C THR A 60 21.16 -11.94 4.17
N ASP A 61 20.94 -10.68 4.56
CA ASP A 61 20.98 -9.55 3.64
C ASP A 61 22.39 -9.32 3.05
N LYS A 62 23.43 -9.47 3.88
CA LYS A 62 24.82 -9.30 3.44
C LYS A 62 25.38 -10.51 2.67
N VAL A 63 25.14 -11.71 3.17
CA VAL A 63 25.70 -12.96 2.63
C VAL A 63 24.86 -13.50 1.47
N GLY A 64 23.54 -13.33 1.51
CA GLY A 64 22.62 -13.71 0.43
C GLY A 64 22.64 -12.78 -0.77
N SER A 65 23.40 -11.68 -0.73
CA SER A 65 23.53 -10.76 -1.85
C SER A 65 24.33 -11.36 -3.01
N MET A 66 23.83 -11.16 -4.23
CA MET A 66 24.51 -11.60 -5.46
C MET A 66 25.93 -11.02 -5.59
N GLY A 67 26.15 -9.78 -5.12
CA GLY A 67 27.47 -9.15 -5.14
C GLY A 67 28.48 -9.86 -4.23
N PHE A 68 28.06 -10.27 -3.03
CA PHE A 68 28.91 -11.00 -2.09
C PHE A 68 29.32 -12.37 -2.65
N PHE A 69 28.35 -13.08 -3.26
CA PHE A 69 28.63 -14.35 -3.94
C PHE A 69 29.69 -14.19 -5.02
N MET A 70 29.56 -13.19 -5.90
CA MET A 70 30.55 -12.97 -6.97
C MET A 70 31.96 -12.68 -6.41
N VAL A 71 32.07 -11.87 -5.36
CA VAL A 71 33.37 -11.56 -4.74
C VAL A 71 34.05 -12.81 -4.19
N ILE A 72 33.33 -13.62 -3.40
CA ILE A 72 33.87 -14.86 -2.82
C ILE A 72 34.18 -15.89 -3.91
N PHE A 73 33.32 -16.00 -4.93
CA PHE A 73 33.53 -16.90 -6.06
C PHE A 73 34.78 -16.52 -6.85
N THR A 74 34.91 -15.27 -7.28
CA THR A 74 36.08 -14.78 -8.00
C THR A 74 37.34 -14.93 -7.18
N TRP A 75 37.31 -14.57 -5.88
CA TRP A 75 38.44 -14.77 -4.98
C TRP A 75 38.85 -16.26 -4.92
N THR A 76 37.89 -17.16 -4.74
CA THR A 76 38.15 -18.60 -4.63
C THR A 76 38.72 -19.17 -5.92
N VAL A 77 38.19 -18.77 -7.08
CA VAL A 77 38.70 -19.20 -8.40
C VAL A 77 40.09 -18.64 -8.68
N LEU A 78 40.32 -17.36 -8.41
CA LEU A 78 41.64 -16.75 -8.60
C LEU A 78 42.70 -17.39 -7.69
N TRP A 79 42.38 -17.60 -6.41
CA TRP A 79 43.29 -18.21 -5.46
C TRP A 79 43.57 -19.68 -5.78
N THR A 80 42.53 -20.46 -6.09
CA THR A 80 42.68 -21.88 -6.47
C THR A 80 43.43 -22.01 -7.78
N GLY A 81 43.08 -21.20 -8.77
CA GLY A 81 43.76 -21.16 -10.07
C GLY A 81 45.23 -20.81 -9.90
N TYR A 82 45.55 -19.77 -9.13
CA TYR A 82 46.92 -19.39 -8.82
C TYR A 82 47.73 -20.52 -8.16
N ASN A 83 47.17 -21.23 -7.16
CA ASN A 83 47.87 -22.34 -6.51
C ASN A 83 48.09 -23.53 -7.46
N ILE A 84 47.13 -23.84 -8.33
CA ILE A 84 47.27 -24.90 -9.35
C ILE A 84 48.34 -24.52 -10.38
N LEU A 85 48.28 -23.30 -10.93
CA LEU A 85 49.25 -22.79 -11.90
C LEU A 85 50.67 -22.74 -11.30
N ALA A 86 50.82 -22.34 -10.04
CA ALA A 86 52.11 -22.32 -9.35
C ALA A 86 52.67 -23.72 -9.06
N SER A 87 51.82 -24.73 -8.89
CA SER A 87 52.24 -26.12 -8.62
C SER A 87 52.55 -26.91 -9.90
N GLU A 88 51.77 -26.74 -10.96
CA GLU A 88 51.87 -27.55 -12.19
C GLU A 88 52.82 -26.92 -13.23
N VAL A 89 52.94 -25.59 -13.26
CA VAL A 89 53.77 -24.89 -14.25
C VAL A 89 55.17 -24.65 -13.69
N SER A 90 56.01 -25.70 -13.73
CA SER A 90 57.42 -25.62 -13.32
C SER A 90 58.25 -24.57 -14.08
N SER A 91 57.82 -24.16 -15.29
CA SER A 91 58.52 -23.15 -16.09
C SER A 91 58.38 -21.72 -15.54
N LEU A 92 57.44 -21.47 -14.63
CA LEU A 92 57.18 -20.14 -14.08
C LEU A 92 58.04 -19.81 -12.85
N HIS A 93 58.80 -20.78 -12.32
CA HIS A 93 59.54 -20.67 -11.05
C HIS A 93 58.72 -20.13 -9.87
N TRP A 94 57.40 -20.30 -9.90
CA TRP A 94 56.53 -19.81 -8.84
C TRP A 94 56.53 -20.80 -7.67
N LYS A 95 56.75 -20.33 -6.44
CA LYS A 95 56.67 -21.18 -5.25
C LYS A 95 55.20 -21.31 -4.84
N ALA A 96 54.67 -22.54 -4.81
CA ALA A 96 53.32 -22.79 -4.31
C ALA A 96 53.12 -22.11 -2.95
N PHE A 97 52.17 -21.18 -2.89
CA PHE A 97 51.88 -20.40 -1.68
C PHE A 97 51.30 -21.31 -0.59
N ASP A 98 50.55 -22.34 -0.99
CA ASP A 98 49.94 -23.33 -0.08
C ASP A 98 50.26 -24.79 -0.52
N PRO A 99 51.32 -25.41 0.02
CA PRO A 99 51.64 -26.82 -0.20
C PRO A 99 50.62 -27.76 0.45
N PHE A 100 50.46 -28.97 -0.10
CA PHE A 100 49.72 -30.06 0.54
C PHE A 100 50.19 -30.24 1.99
N PRO A 101 49.34 -30.14 3.04
CA PRO A 101 47.88 -30.39 3.11
C PRO A 101 46.98 -29.15 3.37
N ALA A 102 47.52 -27.93 3.42
CA ALA A 102 46.74 -26.76 3.87
C ALA A 102 45.67 -26.32 2.84
N PHE A 103 45.88 -26.54 1.55
CA PHE A 103 44.85 -26.39 0.51
C PHE A 103 43.57 -27.19 0.82
N VAL A 104 43.72 -28.47 1.18
CA VAL A 104 42.58 -29.37 1.47
C VAL A 104 41.88 -28.93 2.75
N ALA A 105 42.64 -28.50 3.76
CA ALA A 105 42.08 -27.98 5.00
C ALA A 105 41.23 -26.73 4.76
N TYR A 106 41.70 -25.80 3.92
CA TYR A 106 40.94 -24.61 3.55
C TYR A 106 39.61 -24.96 2.86
N LEU A 107 39.62 -25.87 1.87
CA LEU A 107 38.40 -26.31 1.20
C LEU A 107 37.41 -26.97 2.16
N LEU A 108 37.91 -27.82 3.08
CA LEU A 108 37.08 -28.49 4.07
C LEU A 108 36.43 -27.48 5.03
N ILE A 109 37.21 -26.54 5.57
CA ILE A 109 36.71 -25.50 6.47
C ILE A 109 35.67 -24.61 5.77
N SER A 110 35.96 -24.18 4.53
CA SER A 110 35.04 -23.37 3.73
C SER A 110 33.71 -24.09 3.48
N ASN A 111 33.76 -25.39 3.16
CA ASN A 111 32.55 -26.18 2.93
C ASN A 111 31.70 -26.35 4.20
N VAL A 112 32.32 -26.60 5.35
CA VAL A 112 31.60 -26.67 6.64
C VAL A 112 30.89 -25.34 6.95
N ILE A 113 31.56 -24.21 6.72
CA ILE A 113 30.95 -22.88 6.91
C ILE A 113 29.77 -22.70 5.95
N GLN A 114 29.87 -23.12 4.69
CA GLN A 114 28.77 -23.04 3.71
C GLN A 114 27.55 -23.87 4.13
N ILE A 115 27.75 -25.07 4.66
CA ILE A 115 26.66 -25.93 5.14
C ILE A 115 25.91 -25.24 6.30
N LEU A 116 26.62 -24.57 7.21
CA LEU A 116 26.00 -23.83 8.31
C LEU A 116 25.31 -22.55 7.84
N LEU A 117 25.80 -21.92 6.76
CA LEU A 117 25.19 -20.72 6.19
C LEU A 117 23.82 -20.99 5.57
N MET A 118 23.57 -22.17 4.99
CA MET A 118 22.29 -22.46 4.32
C MET A 118 21.07 -22.37 5.27
N PRO A 119 21.02 -23.06 6.42
CA PRO A 119 19.93 -22.91 7.39
C PRO A 119 19.85 -21.50 7.96
N LEU A 120 20.99 -20.83 8.17
CA LEU A 120 21.01 -19.46 8.67
C LEU A 120 20.36 -18.49 7.68
N ILE A 121 20.68 -18.64 6.40
CA ILE A 121 20.06 -17.90 5.30
C ILE A 121 18.56 -18.20 5.24
N MET A 122 18.17 -19.48 5.32
CA MET A 122 16.77 -19.91 5.30
C MET A 122 15.96 -19.27 6.45
N VAL A 123 16.51 -19.21 7.66
CA VAL A 123 15.86 -18.54 8.79
C VAL A 123 15.68 -17.05 8.52
N GLY A 124 16.73 -16.35 8.07
CA GLY A 124 16.61 -14.93 7.75
C GLY A 124 15.62 -14.65 6.61
N GLN A 125 15.57 -15.52 5.59
CA GLN A 125 14.59 -15.45 4.50
C GLN A 125 13.16 -15.69 5.00
N ASN A 126 12.94 -16.69 5.87
CA ASN A 126 11.62 -16.98 6.42
C ASN A 126 11.07 -15.79 7.23
N ILE A 127 11.93 -15.13 8.02
CA ILE A 127 11.54 -13.96 8.79
C ILE A 127 11.21 -12.78 7.87
N GLN A 128 12.05 -12.51 6.86
CA GLN A 128 11.78 -11.46 5.86
C GLN A 128 10.50 -11.74 5.06
N GLY A 129 10.25 -13.00 4.70
CA GLY A 129 9.06 -13.45 3.98
C GLY A 129 7.79 -13.22 4.78
N ARG A 130 7.77 -13.63 6.06
CA ARG A 130 6.63 -13.38 6.95
C ARG A 130 6.32 -11.90 7.11
N HIS A 131 7.35 -11.05 7.24
CA HIS A 131 7.15 -9.61 7.28
C HIS A 131 6.56 -9.07 5.98
N SER A 132 7.04 -9.55 4.83
CA SER A 132 6.51 -9.18 3.52
C SER A 132 5.06 -9.59 3.33
N GLU A 133 4.68 -10.77 3.84
CA GLU A 133 3.31 -11.29 3.81
C GLU A 133 2.37 -10.44 4.70
N THR A 134 2.74 -10.21 5.96
CA THR A 134 1.95 -9.33 6.85
C THR A 134 1.77 -7.94 6.26
N ARG A 135 2.82 -7.39 5.60
CA ARG A 135 2.71 -6.10 4.92
C ARG A 135 1.71 -6.14 3.75
N ALA A 136 1.76 -7.20 2.95
CA ALA A 136 0.83 -7.36 1.82
C ALA A 136 -0.62 -7.51 2.30
N GLU A 137 -0.86 -8.21 3.40
CA GLU A 137 -2.19 -8.33 4.03
C GLU A 137 -2.72 -6.97 4.52
N LEU A 138 -1.88 -6.19 5.21
CA LEU A 138 -2.24 -4.85 5.68
C LEU A 138 -2.53 -3.89 4.52
N ASP A 139 -1.70 -3.91 3.47
CA ASP A 139 -1.91 -3.09 2.27
C ASP A 139 -3.22 -3.49 1.57
N PHE A 140 -3.56 -4.79 1.56
CA PHE A 140 -4.82 -5.28 1.01
C PHE A 140 -6.04 -4.81 1.82
N GLU A 141 -5.97 -4.86 3.16
CA GLU A 141 -7.05 -4.37 4.03
C GLU A 141 -7.28 -2.86 3.85
N ILE A 142 -6.21 -2.07 3.79
CA ILE A 142 -6.26 -0.63 3.54
C ILE A 142 -6.92 -0.35 2.18
N ASN A 143 -6.54 -1.09 1.13
CA ASN A 143 -7.12 -0.91 -0.20
C ASN A 143 -8.62 -1.22 -0.21
N GLN A 144 -9.06 -2.31 0.42
CA GLN A 144 -10.49 -2.62 0.53
C GLN A 144 -11.27 -1.54 1.30
N LYS A 145 -10.66 -0.99 2.36
CA LYS A 145 -11.29 0.12 3.10
C LYS A 145 -11.39 1.38 2.25
N ALA A 146 -10.32 1.72 1.52
CA ALA A 146 -10.30 2.85 0.60
C ALA A 146 -11.36 2.69 -0.50
N GLU A 147 -11.53 1.48 -1.05
CA GLU A 147 -12.58 1.20 -2.03
C GLU A 147 -13.98 1.48 -1.47
N LYS A 148 -14.28 1.04 -0.25
CA LYS A 148 -15.56 1.30 0.43
C LYS A 148 -15.79 2.79 0.69
N GLU A 149 -14.74 3.52 1.09
CA GLU A 149 -14.80 4.97 1.30
C GLU A 149 -15.05 5.70 -0.02
N VAL A 150 -14.36 5.31 -1.11
CA VAL A 150 -14.60 5.85 -2.45
C VAL A 150 -16.03 5.57 -2.92
N MET A 151 -16.54 4.36 -2.71
CA MET A 151 -17.92 4.01 -3.04
C MET A 151 -18.93 4.84 -2.23
N ALA A 152 -18.64 5.13 -0.96
CA ALA A 152 -19.48 6.03 -0.15
C ALA A 152 -19.47 7.46 -0.70
N VAL A 153 -18.30 7.97 -1.11
CA VAL A 153 -18.17 9.28 -1.74
C VAL A 153 -18.93 9.33 -3.07
N LEU A 154 -18.80 8.31 -3.92
CA LEU A 154 -19.52 8.22 -5.20
C LEU A 154 -21.05 8.23 -4.99
N ARG A 155 -21.56 7.46 -4.02
CA ARG A 155 -23.00 7.47 -3.69
C ARG A 155 -23.47 8.84 -3.20
N HIS A 156 -22.66 9.56 -2.40
CA HIS A 156 -23.01 10.92 -2.00
C HIS A 156 -23.00 11.90 -3.19
N LEU A 157 -22.07 11.75 -4.14
CA LEU A 157 -22.05 12.58 -5.36
C LEU A 157 -23.28 12.33 -6.24
N GLU A 158 -23.67 11.06 -6.41
CA GLU A 158 -24.89 10.70 -7.13
C GLU A 158 -26.14 11.28 -6.44
N HIS A 159 -26.25 11.13 -5.12
CA HIS A 159 -27.34 11.71 -4.34
C HIS A 159 -27.41 13.25 -4.46
N ASN A 160 -26.26 13.94 -4.39
CA ASN A 160 -26.20 15.38 -4.58
C ASN A 160 -26.66 15.79 -5.99
N THR A 161 -26.30 15.00 -7.01
CA THR A 161 -26.73 15.23 -8.40
C THR A 161 -28.25 15.12 -8.52
N ASP A 162 -28.86 14.11 -7.89
CA ASP A 162 -30.32 13.95 -7.86
C ASP A 162 -31.02 15.12 -7.18
N LEU A 163 -30.48 15.62 -6.06
CA LEU A 163 -31.04 16.78 -5.36
C LEU A 163 -30.96 18.04 -6.24
N ILE A 164 -29.85 18.25 -6.96
CA ILE A 164 -29.70 19.38 -7.89
C ILE A 164 -30.74 19.28 -9.02
N LEU A 165 -30.96 18.09 -9.58
CA LEU A 165 -31.98 17.89 -10.61
C LEU A 165 -33.40 18.18 -10.09
N GLN A 166 -33.71 17.78 -8.85
CA GLN A 166 -34.99 18.10 -8.20
C GLN A 166 -35.17 19.60 -7.98
N LEU A 167 -34.13 20.30 -7.52
CA LEU A 167 -34.14 21.76 -7.35
C LEU A 167 -34.33 22.47 -8.69
N MET A 168 -33.62 22.07 -9.75
CA MET A 168 -33.80 22.62 -11.10
C MET A 168 -35.24 22.47 -11.59
N LYS A 169 -35.87 21.31 -11.34
CA LYS A 169 -37.27 21.06 -11.69
C LYS A 169 -38.23 21.96 -10.92
N HIS A 170 -38.00 22.19 -9.63
CA HIS A 170 -38.87 23.01 -8.78
C HIS A 170 -38.71 24.51 -9.05
N LEU A 171 -37.52 24.95 -9.45
CA LEU A 171 -37.21 26.34 -9.79
C LEU A 171 -37.70 26.76 -11.19
N GLU A 172 -38.39 25.88 -11.94
CA GLU A 172 -38.79 26.11 -13.34
C GLU A 172 -37.63 26.65 -14.20
N CYS A 173 -36.39 26.27 -13.86
CA CYS A 173 -35.28 26.56 -14.74
C CYS A 173 -35.56 25.77 -16.01
N ARG A 174 -35.80 26.45 -17.14
CA ARG A 174 -36.01 25.83 -18.46
C ARG A 174 -34.71 25.17 -18.90
N VAL A 175 -34.33 24.07 -18.26
CA VAL A 175 -33.39 23.11 -18.80
C VAL A 175 -34.12 22.48 -19.97
N SER A 176 -33.60 22.68 -21.18
CA SER A 176 -34.17 22.08 -22.39
C SER A 176 -34.36 20.58 -22.17
N ASP A 177 -35.51 20.01 -22.56
CA ASP A 177 -35.78 18.57 -22.44
C ASP A 177 -34.67 17.71 -23.10
N GLU A 178 -33.90 18.30 -24.02
CA GLU A 178 -32.67 17.76 -24.60
C GLU A 178 -31.59 17.45 -23.54
N GLU A 179 -31.28 18.42 -22.68
CA GLU A 179 -30.20 18.33 -21.69
C GLU A 179 -30.57 17.38 -20.55
N MET A 180 -31.84 17.38 -20.13
CA MET A 180 -32.36 16.43 -19.13
C MET A 180 -32.30 14.98 -19.63
N ARG A 181 -32.53 14.76 -20.93
CA ARG A 181 -32.41 13.44 -21.56
C ARG A 181 -30.95 12.98 -21.66
N ALA A 182 -30.03 13.90 -21.98
CA ALA A 182 -28.60 13.60 -22.05
C ALA A 182 -28.03 13.18 -20.67
N ILE A 183 -28.36 13.92 -19.61
CA ILE A 183 -27.91 13.62 -18.24
C ILE A 183 -28.46 12.27 -17.77
N LYS A 184 -29.76 12.00 -18.00
CA LYS A 184 -30.35 10.69 -17.66
C LYS A 184 -29.74 9.53 -18.45
N ALA A 185 -29.38 9.76 -19.71
CA ALA A 185 -28.74 8.75 -20.54
C ALA A 185 -27.32 8.43 -20.03
N GLU A 186 -26.55 9.43 -19.60
CA GLU A 186 -25.24 9.21 -18.97
C GLU A 186 -25.33 8.48 -17.64
N ILE A 187 -26.27 8.85 -16.77
CA ILE A 187 -26.52 8.14 -15.50
C ILE A 187 -26.90 6.68 -15.76
N GLY A 188 -27.84 6.45 -16.69
CA GLY A 188 -28.23 5.08 -17.08
C GLY A 188 -27.11 4.28 -17.77
N LEU A 189 -26.16 4.95 -18.42
CA LEU A 189 -24.98 4.29 -18.99
C LEU A 189 -23.97 3.94 -17.88
N ALA A 190 -23.74 4.83 -16.93
CA ALA A 190 -22.87 4.60 -15.78
C ALA A 190 -23.37 3.45 -14.90
N ASP A 191 -24.67 3.38 -14.63
CA ASP A 191 -25.30 2.28 -13.87
C ASP A 191 -25.17 0.94 -14.62
N ARG A 192 -25.35 0.96 -15.95
CA ARG A 192 -25.13 -0.22 -16.79
C ARG A 192 -23.67 -0.65 -16.82
N LEU A 193 -22.72 0.28 -16.86
CA LEU A 193 -21.29 -0.02 -16.80
C LEU A 193 -20.89 -0.58 -15.42
N ALA A 194 -21.45 -0.06 -14.33
CA ALA A 194 -21.25 -0.59 -12.98
C ALA A 194 -21.82 -2.01 -12.84
N SER A 195 -22.98 -2.29 -13.46
CA SER A 195 -23.57 -3.65 -13.49
C SER A 195 -22.83 -4.65 -14.38
N LEU A 196 -21.93 -4.17 -15.23
CA LEU A 196 -21.16 -4.98 -16.18
C LEU A 196 -19.75 -5.29 -15.67
N ASP A 197 -19.31 -4.78 -14.51
CA ASP A 197 -18.04 -5.16 -13.90
C ASP A 197 -18.13 -6.58 -13.33
N PRO A 198 -17.57 -7.60 -14.00
CA PRO A 198 -17.69 -8.99 -13.60
C PRO A 198 -16.51 -9.32 -12.68
N LYS A 199 -16.54 -8.82 -11.44
CA LYS A 199 -15.58 -9.24 -10.41
C LYS A 199 -16.10 -9.18 -8.97
N THR A 200 -17.38 -9.49 -8.77
CA THR A 200 -17.95 -9.81 -7.45
C THR A 200 -18.42 -11.26 -7.34
N ASP A 201 -17.77 -12.19 -8.06
CA ASP A 201 -17.95 -13.63 -7.84
C ASP A 201 -16.57 -14.31 -7.86
N GLY A 202 -16.07 -14.66 -6.67
CA GLY A 202 -14.77 -15.31 -6.52
C GLY A 202 -14.08 -15.01 -5.19
N GLY A 203 -14.77 -15.21 -4.07
CA GLY A 203 -14.18 -15.01 -2.75
C GLY A 203 -15.01 -15.46 -1.57
N GLU A 204 -15.95 -16.39 -1.77
CA GLU A 204 -16.64 -17.07 -0.67
C GLU A 204 -16.58 -18.58 -0.92
N ASN A 205 -15.52 -19.22 -0.43
CA ASN A 205 -15.54 -20.61 0.01
C ASN A 205 -14.36 -20.81 0.96
N ILE A 206 -14.74 -20.92 2.23
CA ILE A 206 -13.99 -21.47 3.36
C ILE A 206 -13.79 -22.97 3.12
#